data_AF-A0A7R7TBC8-F1
#
_entry.id   AF-A0A7R7TBC8-F1
#
_cell.length_a   1.000
_cell.length_b   1.000
_cell.length_c   1.000
_cell.angle_alpha   90.00
_cell.angle_beta   90.00
_cell.angle_gamma   90.00
#
_symmetry.space_group_name_H-M   'P 1'
#
loop_
_entity.id
_entity.type
_entity.pdbx_description
1 polymer ?
#
loop_
_entity_poly.entity_id
_entity_poly.type
_entity_poly.pdbx_seq_one_letter_code
_entity_poly.pdbx_strand_id
1 'polypeptide(L)'
;MRLSRLLDIIVPRFMTEDSAAAIHYCAYCDEPHYQPVCSMRDVEPGEVFDGIMTMRFFNLFGLALFARFDMGSVRPWVNPHDGPDRQSRP
;
A
#
# COMPACT_ATOMS: atom_id res chain seq x y z
N MET A 1 16.74 7.62 -21.06
CA MET A 1 16.47 7.16 -19.68
C MET A 1 15.83 8.33 -18.92
N ARG A 2 14.66 8.18 -18.29
CA ARG A 2 14.04 9.28 -17.52
C ARG A 2 14.93 9.59 -16.29
N LEU A 3 15.17 10.87 -15.99
CA LEU A 3 16.02 11.34 -14.88
C LEU A 3 15.69 10.67 -13.54
N SER A 4 14.43 10.35 -13.30
CA SER A 4 13.96 9.62 -12.11
C SER A 4 14.66 8.28 -11.90
N ARG A 5 14.83 7.47 -12.96
CA ARG A 5 15.48 6.15 -12.84
C ARG A 5 16.95 6.25 -12.47
N LEU A 6 17.63 7.31 -12.92
CA LEU A 6 19.03 7.55 -12.56
C LEU A 6 19.14 7.92 -11.08
N LEU A 7 18.23 8.76 -10.58
CA LEU A 7 18.17 9.15 -9.17
C LEU A 7 17.83 7.96 -8.26
N ASP A 8 16.95 7.05 -8.69
CA ASP A 8 16.64 5.83 -7.93
C ASP A 8 17.86 4.91 -7.77
N ILE A 9 18.85 4.99 -8.67
CA ILE A 9 20.11 4.25 -8.55
C ILE A 9 21.08 5.01 -7.66
N ILE A 10 21.27 6.31 -7.89
CA ILE A 10 22.36 7.07 -7.26
C ILE A 10 22.02 7.51 -5.83
N VAL A 11 20.74 7.70 -5.51
CA VAL A 11 20.31 8.26 -4.23
C VAL A 11 19.60 7.21 -3.40
N PRO A 12 20.29 6.59 -2.41
CA PRO A 12 19.62 5.78 -1.42
C PRO A 12 18.62 6.62 -0.64
N ARG A 13 17.37 6.17 -0.53
CA ARG A 13 16.31 6.92 0.14
C ARG A 13 15.24 6.02 0.75
N PHE A 14 14.65 6.48 1.85
CA PHE A 14 13.40 5.91 2.33
C PHE A 14 12.25 6.37 1.45
N MET A 15 11.37 5.44 1.12
CA MET A 15 10.19 5.66 0.31
C MET A 15 8.97 5.10 1.05
N THR A 16 7.83 5.72 0.79
CA THR A 16 6.54 5.27 1.30
C THR A 16 5.58 5.07 0.15
N GLU A 17 4.76 4.03 0.23
CA GLU A 17 3.74 3.72 -0.78
C GLU A 17 2.47 3.26 -0.10
N ASP A 18 1.33 3.81 -0.54
CA ASP A 18 0.03 3.34 -0.09
C ASP A 18 -0.36 2.10 -0.90
N SER A 19 -0.79 1.06 -0.20
CA SER A 19 -1.15 -0.24 -0.76
C SER A 19 -2.53 -0.66 -0.25
N ALA A 20 -3.29 -1.33 -1.11
CA ALA A 20 -4.54 -1.97 -0.74
C ALA A 20 -4.24 -3.14 0.22
N ALA A 21 -5.07 -3.30 1.24
CA ALA A 21 -4.89 -4.26 2.31
C ALA A 21 -6.06 -5.24 2.40
N ALA A 22 -5.75 -6.51 2.66
CA ALA A 22 -6.74 -7.52 3.02
C ALA A 22 -6.56 -7.93 4.49
N ILE A 23 -7.66 -8.21 5.18
CA ILE A 23 -7.66 -8.77 6.52
C ILE A 23 -7.45 -10.29 6.40
N HIS A 24 -6.40 -10.77 7.05
CA HIS A 24 -6.18 -12.19 7.25
C HIS A 24 -6.39 -12.53 8.72
N TYR A 25 -7.30 -13.44 9.01
CA TYR A 25 -7.51 -13.96 10.36
C TYR A 25 -6.50 -15.08 10.60
N CYS A 26 -5.53 -14.82 11.48
CA CYS A 26 -4.59 -15.85 11.90
C CYS A 26 -5.33 -16.82 12.83
N ALA A 27 -5.34 -18.12 12.51
CA ALA A 27 -5.99 -19.13 13.36
C ALA A 27 -5.39 -19.26 14.78
N TYR A 28 -4.23 -18.64 15.02
CA TYR A 28 -3.51 -18.67 16.29
C TYR A 28 -3.63 -17.38 17.12
N CYS A 29 -4.09 -16.29 16.49
CA CYS A 29 -4.21 -14.97 17.10
C CYS A 29 -5.61 -14.46 16.76
N ASP A 30 -6.50 -14.30 17.74
CA ASP A 30 -7.87 -13.76 17.54
C ASP A 30 -7.90 -12.28 17.08
N GLU A 31 -6.78 -11.76 16.55
CA GLU A 31 -6.62 -10.40 16.07
C GLU A 31 -6.54 -10.36 14.53
N PRO A 32 -7.21 -9.40 13.88
CA PRO A 32 -7.14 -9.23 12.43
C PRO A 32 -5.74 -8.76 12.01
N HIS A 33 -5.08 -9.52 11.13
CA HIS A 33 -3.80 -9.13 10.55
C HIS A 33 -3.99 -8.56 9.15
N TYR A 34 -3.67 -7.29 8.95
CA TYR A 34 -3.66 -6.70 7.62
C TYR A 34 -2.42 -7.14 6.83
N GLN A 35 -2.63 -7.61 5.60
CA GLN A 35 -1.57 -7.89 4.64
C GLN A 35 -1.74 -7.02 3.39
N PRO A 36 -0.65 -6.46 2.83
CA PRO A 36 -0.75 -5.74 1.56
C PRO A 36 -1.11 -6.73 0.45
N VAL A 37 -1.90 -6.27 -0.52
CA VAL A 37 -2.23 -7.05 -1.71
C VAL A 37 -1.55 -6.44 -2.93
N CYS A 38 -1.80 -5.16 -3.21
CA CYS A 38 -1.25 -4.44 -4.36
C CYS A 38 -1.04 -2.95 -4.06
N SER A 39 -0.31 -2.25 -4.94
CA SER A 39 -0.23 -0.79 -4.91
C SER A 39 -1.60 -0.17 -5.16
N MET A 40 -1.92 0.95 -4.52
CA MET A 40 -3.15 1.70 -4.82
C MET A 40 -3.24 2.16 -6.28
N ARG A 41 -2.11 2.22 -6.99
CA ARG A 41 -2.05 2.56 -8.43
C ARG A 41 -2.47 1.42 -9.34
N ASP A 42 -2.37 0.19 -8.84
CA ASP A 42 -2.67 -1.03 -9.60
C ASP A 42 -4.07 -1.56 -9.31
N VAL A 43 -4.84 -0.86 -8.45
CA VAL A 43 -6.25 -1.16 -8.17
C VAL A 43 -7.07 -0.95 -9.44
N GLU A 44 -7.84 -1.95 -9.83
CA GLU A 44 -8.74 -1.91 -10.97
C GLU A 44 -10.18 -1.49 -10.58
N PRO A 45 -10.95 -0.91 -11.51
CA PRO A 45 -12.34 -0.57 -11.25
C PRO A 45 -13.17 -1.80 -10.85
N GLY A 46 -13.88 -1.71 -9.73
CA GLY A 46 -14.71 -2.79 -9.20
C GLY A 46 -14.02 -3.67 -8.17
N GLU A 47 -12.71 -3.51 -7.94
CA GLU A 47 -12.03 -4.18 -6.84
C GLU A 47 -12.40 -3.55 -5.48
N VAL A 48 -12.48 -4.40 -4.46
CA VAL A 48 -12.81 -4.02 -3.08
C VAL A 48 -11.82 -4.69 -2.14
N PHE A 49 -11.29 -3.91 -1.21
CA PHE A 49 -10.33 -4.35 -0.22
C PHE A 49 -10.78 -3.91 1.17
N ASP A 50 -10.14 -4.43 2.21
CA ASP A 50 -10.53 -4.18 3.60
C ASP A 50 -9.93 -2.88 4.16
N GLY A 51 -8.87 -2.36 3.53
CA GLY A 51 -8.25 -1.11 3.96
C GLY A 51 -7.15 -0.62 3.05
N ILE A 52 -6.56 0.51 3.44
CA ILE A 52 -5.36 1.09 2.82
C ILE A 52 -4.27 1.14 3.89
N MET A 53 -3.07 0.66 3.56
CA MET A 53 -1.92 0.69 4.45
C MET A 53 -0.73 1.39 3.81
N THR A 54 0.08 2.08 4.62
CA THR A 54 1.32 2.68 4.14
C THR A 54 2.49 1.71 4.35
N MET A 55 3.08 1.28 3.24
CA MET A 55 4.34 0.54 3.20
C MET A 55 5.51 1.51 3.26
N ARG A 56 6.56 1.14 4.00
CA ARG A 56 7.84 1.85 4.01
C ARG A 56 8.94 0.90 3.55
N PHE A 57 9.80 1.37 2.67
CA PHE A 57 10.94 0.61 2.19
C PHE A 57 12.13 1.54 1.95
N PHE A 58 13.32 0.97 1.99
CA PHE A 58 14.55 1.66 1.67
C PHE A 58 14.97 1.29 0.24
N ASN A 59 14.93 2.26 -0.66
CA ASN A 59 15.45 2.08 -2.01
C ASN A 59 16.97 2.24 -2.00
N LEU A 60 17.70 1.19 -2.40
CA LEU A 60 19.16 1.19 -2.54
C LEU A 60 19.53 0.67 -3.94
N PHE A 61 20.11 1.53 -4.77
CA PHE A 61 20.49 1.20 -6.17
C PHE A 61 19.33 0.62 -7.01
N GLY A 62 18.09 1.05 -6.77
CA GLY A 62 16.90 0.54 -7.44
C GLY A 62 16.32 -0.76 -6.83
N LEU A 63 16.89 -1.26 -5.73
CA LEU A 63 16.34 -2.40 -4.98
C LEU A 63 15.56 -1.90 -3.77
N ALA A 64 14.32 -2.37 -3.62
CA ALA A 64 13.50 -2.12 -2.44
C ALA A 64 13.92 -3.08 -1.30
N LEU A 65 14.54 -2.54 -0.26
CA LEU A 65 15.00 -3.26 0.91
C LEU A 65 14.16 -2.93 2.14
N PHE A 66 14.12 -3.88 3.09
CA PHE A 66 13.50 -3.69 4.41
C PHE A 66 12.04 -3.21 4.35
N ALA A 67 11.24 -3.81 3.47
CA ALA A 67 9.81 -3.50 3.40
C ALA A 67 9.15 -3.78 4.76
N ARG A 68 8.52 -2.75 5.32
CA ARG A 68 7.81 -2.79 6.60
C ARG A 68 6.47 -2.08 6.47
N PHE A 69 5.47 -2.63 7.13
CA PHE A 69 4.17 -2.00 7.27
C PHE A 69 4.18 -1.05 8.45
N ASP A 70 3.60 0.13 8.26
CA ASP A 70 3.26 0.98 9.39
C ASP A 70 1.88 0.59 9.92
N MET A 71 1.83 -0.31 10.92
CA MET A 71 0.55 -0.81 11.48
C MET A 71 -0.32 0.32 12.04
N GLY A 72 0.25 1.46 12.41
CA GLY A 72 -0.50 2.64 12.86
C GLY A 72 -1.15 3.46 11.73
N SER A 73 -0.90 3.10 10.46
CA SER A 73 -1.33 3.87 9.29
C SER A 73 -2.54 3.29 8.55
N VAL A 74 -3.13 2.20 9.06
CA VAL A 74 -4.27 1.55 8.39
C VAL A 74 -5.46 2.49 8.39
N ARG A 75 -5.95 2.78 7.18
CA ARG A 75 -7.10 3.64 6.93
C ARG A 75 -8.22 2.82 6.27
N PRO A 76 -9.50 3.21 6.47
CA PRO A 76 -10.61 2.58 5.78
C PRO A 76 -10.41 2.58 4.26
N TRP A 77 -10.90 1.53 3.60
CA TRP A 77 -10.83 1.41 2.15
C TRP A 77 -11.58 2.56 1.46
N VAL A 78 -10.93 3.16 0.46
CA VAL A 78 -11.52 4.14 -0.45
C VAL A 78 -11.09 3.76 -1.86
N ASN A 79 -12.05 3.38 -2.71
CA ASN A 79 -11.73 3.00 -4.08
C ASN A 79 -11.32 4.27 -4.87
N PRO A 80 -10.12 4.30 -5.50
CA PRO A 80 -9.64 5.46 -6.25
C PRO A 80 -10.48 5.77 -7.51
N HIS A 81 -11.28 4.81 -7.97
CA HIS A 81 -12.16 4.94 -9.14
C HIS A 81 -13.62 5.24 -8.77
N ASP A 82 -13.97 5.20 -7.48
CA ASP A 82 -15.30 5.61 -7.05
C ASP A 82 -15.41 7.13 -7.11
N GLY A 83 -16.39 7.61 -7.89
CA GLY A 83 -16.79 9.01 -7.87
C GLY A 83 -17.24 9.44 -6.47
N PRO A 84 -17.28 10.76 -6.20
CA PRO A 84 -17.60 11.31 -4.88
C PRO A 84 -18.94 10.80 -4.29
N ASP A 85 -19.85 10.35 -5.16
CA ASP A 85 -21.19 9.90 -4.79
C ASP A 85 -21.24 8.48 -4.18
N ARG A 86 -20.19 7.65 -4.37
CA ARG A 86 -20.15 6.26 -3.87
C ARG A 86 -19.43 6.09 -2.53
N GLN A 87 -18.57 7.03 -2.14
CA GLN A 87 -17.78 6.94 -0.90
C GLN A 87 -18.63 7.13 0.38
N SER A 88 -19.91 7.45 0.26
CA SER A 88 -20.83 7.77 1.36
C SER A 88 -21.83 6.65 1.70
N ARG A 89 -21.79 5.50 1.02
CA ARG A 89 -22.65 4.37 1.35
C ARG A 89 -21.98 3.51 2.44
N PRO A 90 -22.65 3.32 3.59
CA PRO A 90 -22.14 2.52 4.70
C PRO A 90 -22.06 1.02 4.35
#